data_AF-A0A2I1F5D7-F1
#
_entry.id   AF-A0A2I1F5D7-F1
#
_cell.length_a   1.000
_cell.length_b   1.000
_cell.length_c   1.000
_cell.angle_alpha   90.00
_cell.angle_beta   90.00
_cell.angle_gamma   90.00
#
_symmetry.space_group_name_H-M   'P 1'
#
loop_
_entity.id
_entity.type
_entity.pdbx_description
1 polymer ?
#
loop_
_entity_poly.entity_id
_entity_poly.type
_entity_poly.pdbx_seq_one_letter_code
_entity_poly.pdbx_strand_id
1 'polypeptide(L)'
;GLWILPSYFNHSCIDGNVTRFFLGDLMFMRSLRPILKGEELLICYRSADSSYEIRSRYLKSIGIDCQCRLCKLDKSEAPKTVHRRTQLLDTVEKLIK
;
A
#
# COMPACT_ATOMS: atom_id res chain seq x y z
N GLY A 1 19.12 4.98 -2.35
CA GLY A 1 20.04 4.42 -1.33
C GLY A 1 19.61 3.01 -0.98
N LEU A 2 20.41 2.32 -0.17
CA LEU A 2 20.10 1.04 0.43
C LEU A 2 20.02 1.23 1.94
N TRP A 3 18.83 1.01 2.53
CA TRP A 3 18.61 1.20 3.97
C TRP A 3 18.23 -0.14 4.60
N ILE A 4 19.23 -0.84 5.13
CA ILE A 4 19.09 -2.23 5.61
C ILE A 4 18.04 -2.32 6.74
N LEU A 5 18.10 -1.41 7.71
CA LEU A 5 17.19 -1.45 8.87
C LEU A 5 15.71 -1.20 8.48
N PRO A 6 15.37 -0.16 7.70
CA PRO A 6 14.01 -0.01 7.17
C PRO A 6 13.51 -1.14 6.28
N SER A 7 14.39 -1.93 5.65
CA SER A 7 13.98 -3.07 4.82
C SER A 7 13.37 -4.24 5.60
N TYR A 8 13.46 -4.24 6.93
CA TYR A 8 12.77 -5.23 7.77
C TYR A 8 11.26 -4.99 7.90
N PHE A 9 10.76 -3.81 7.52
CA PHE A 9 9.32 -3.54 7.60
C PHE A 9 8.56 -4.39 6.59
N ASN A 10 7.49 -5.03 7.02
CA ASN A 10 6.60 -5.72 6.10
C ASN A 10 5.60 -4.76 5.44
N HIS A 11 4.91 -5.27 4.43
CA HIS A 11 3.96 -4.51 3.64
C HIS A 11 2.52 -4.67 4.12
N SER A 12 1.79 -3.55 4.20
CA SER A 12 0.32 -3.54 4.11
C SER A 12 -0.13 -2.42 3.17
N CYS A 13 -1.14 -2.67 2.33
CA CYS A 13 -1.64 -1.64 1.40
C CYS A 13 -2.37 -0.53 2.16
N ILE A 14 -3.21 -0.90 3.14
CA ILE A 14 -4.11 0.02 3.83
C ILE A 14 -3.96 0.01 5.35
N ASP A 15 -3.44 -1.08 5.93
CA ASP A 15 -3.33 -1.24 7.38
C ASP A 15 -1.92 -0.87 7.89
N GLY A 16 -1.16 -0.06 7.13
CA GLY A 16 0.16 0.43 7.52
C GLY A 16 0.07 1.38 8.71
N ASN A 17 0.91 1.16 9.73
CA ASN A 17 0.97 1.99 10.94
C ASN A 17 2.23 2.89 10.98
N VAL A 18 3.12 2.76 10.00
CA VAL A 18 4.30 3.58 9.82
C VAL A 18 4.33 4.12 8.38
N THR A 19 4.76 5.37 8.24
CA THR A 19 5.07 6.00 6.95
C THR A 19 6.56 6.27 6.83
N ARG A 20 7.03 6.37 5.58
CA ARG A 20 8.41 6.75 5.28
C ARG A 20 8.43 7.95 4.36
N PHE A 21 9.40 8.84 4.58
CA PHE A 21 9.70 9.92 3.65
C PHE A 21 11.21 10.13 3.60
N PHE A 22 11.67 10.84 2.56
CA PHE A 22 13.09 11.06 2.30
C PHE A 22 13.39 12.56 2.32
N LEU A 23 14.52 12.93 2.91
CA LEU A 23 15.10 14.26 2.80
C LEU A 23 16.56 14.10 2.37
N GLY A 24 16.84 14.33 1.08
CA GLY A 24 18.12 13.97 0.50
C GLY A 24 18.38 12.46 0.59
N ASP A 25 19.47 12.08 1.23
CA ASP A 25 19.88 10.70 1.48
C ASP A 25 19.40 10.13 2.84
N LEU A 26 18.68 10.93 3.62
CA LEU A 26 18.10 10.51 4.89
C LEU A 26 16.71 9.90 4.67
N MET A 27 16.46 8.73 5.26
CA MET A 27 15.13 8.12 5.34
C MET A 27 14.57 8.32 6.75
N PHE A 28 13.38 8.90 6.83
CA PHE A 28 12.64 9.06 8.08
C PHE A 28 11.49 8.06 8.12
N MET A 29 11.37 7.37 9.25
CA MET A 29 10.26 6.46 9.56
C MET A 29 9.42 7.10 10.67
N ARG A 30 8.12 7.25 10.47
CA ARG A 30 7.22 7.89 11.43
C ARG A 30 5.96 7.06 11.64
N SER A 31 5.61 6.81 12.90
CA SER A 31 4.33 6.20 13.25
C SER A 31 3.16 7.11 12.85
N LEU A 32 2.13 6.52 12.24
CA LEU A 32 0.89 7.23 11.86
C LEU A 32 -0.12 7.31 13.01
N ARG A 33 0.07 6.47 14.03
CA ARG A 33 -0.74 6.38 15.25
C ARG A 33 0.09 5.80 16.40
N PRO A 34 -0.39 5.82 17.65
CA PRO A 34 0.24 5.05 18.73
C PRO A 34 0.39 3.56 18.34
N ILE A 35 1.55 2.99 18.68
CA ILE A 35 1.90 1.59 18.41
C ILE A 35 1.91 0.85 19.74
N LEU A 36 1.20 -0.26 19.81
CA LEU A 36 1.16 -1.08 21.02
C LEU A 36 2.39 -2.00 21.10
N LYS A 37 2.76 -2.41 22.32
CA LYS A 37 3.85 -3.36 22.52
C LYS A 37 3.55 -4.67 21.77
N GLY A 38 4.51 -5.12 20.96
CA GLY A 38 4.39 -6.35 20.17
C GLY A 38 3.63 -6.21 18.86
N GLU A 39 3.12 -5.02 18.54
CA GLU A 39 2.49 -4.76 17.25
C GLU A 39 3.55 -4.69 16.14
N GLU A 40 3.31 -5.39 15.03
CA GLU A 40 4.19 -5.34 13.86
C GLU A 40 4.17 -3.96 13.20
N LEU A 41 5.35 -3.48 12.78
CA LEU A 41 5.46 -2.23 12.04
C LEU A 41 5.34 -2.48 10.54
N LEU A 42 4.37 -1.82 9.91
CA LEU A 42 3.98 -2.05 8.53
C LEU A 42 4.04 -0.75 7.73
N ILE A 43 4.61 -0.82 6.53
CA ILE A 43 4.63 0.30 5.58
C ILE A 43 3.97 -0.04 4.25
N CYS A 44 3.57 1.01 3.53
CA CYS A 44 2.98 0.88 2.21
C CYS A 44 4.08 0.92 1.13
N TYR A 45 4.38 -0.22 0.49
CA TYR A 45 5.34 -0.32 -0.61
C TYR A 45 4.78 0.21 -1.93
N ARG A 46 3.47 0.07 -2.14
CA ARG A 46 2.72 0.64 -3.27
C ARG A 46 1.40 1.22 -2.81
N SER A 47 1.08 2.42 -3.31
CA SER A 47 -0.12 3.16 -2.92
C SER A 47 -1.37 2.28 -3.01
N ALA A 48 -2.24 2.40 -2.01
CA ALA A 48 -3.56 1.81 -1.99
C ALA A 48 -4.45 2.31 -3.15
N ASP A 49 -4.17 3.49 -3.69
CA ASP A 49 -4.94 4.12 -4.77
C ASP A 49 -4.74 3.41 -6.12
N SER A 50 -3.64 2.67 -6.28
CA SER A 50 -3.41 1.84 -7.47
C SER A 50 -4.39 0.67 -7.50
N SER A 51 -4.74 0.16 -8.70
CA SER A 51 -5.62 -1.00 -8.83
C SER A 51 -5.03 -2.25 -8.14
N TYR A 52 -5.90 -3.20 -7.77
CA TYR A 52 -5.47 -4.46 -7.17
C TYR A 52 -4.46 -5.21 -8.06
N GLU A 53 -4.68 -5.23 -9.37
CA GLU A 53 -3.80 -5.87 -10.34
C GLU A 53 -2.41 -5.26 -10.33
N ILE A 54 -2.31 -3.92 -10.29
CA ILE A 54 -1.04 -3.19 -10.24
C ILE A 54 -0.31 -3.50 -8.94
N ARG A 55 -1.00 -3.40 -7.79
CA ARG A 55 -0.40 -3.68 -6.47
C ARG A 55 0.04 -5.14 -6.37
N SER A 56 -0.83 -6.08 -6.70
CA SER A 56 -0.57 -7.51 -6.63
C SER A 56 0.59 -7.93 -7.53
N ARG A 57 0.67 -7.42 -8.77
CA ARG A 57 1.78 -7.70 -9.68
C ARG A 57 3.12 -7.26 -9.09
N TYR A 58 3.21 -6.02 -8.59
CA TYR A 58 4.43 -5.52 -7.98
C TYR A 58 4.83 -6.32 -6.73
N LEU A 59 3.89 -6.58 -5.83
CA LEU A 59 4.18 -7.28 -4.58
C LEU A 59 4.63 -8.72 -4.83
N LYS A 60 3.99 -9.42 -5.76
CA LYS A 60 4.41 -10.77 -6.18
C LYS A 60 5.81 -10.79 -6.78
N SER A 61 6.20 -9.76 -7.55
CA SER A 61 7.55 -9.68 -8.12
C SER A 61 8.67 -9.56 -7.07
N ILE A 62 8.32 -9.19 -5.84
CA ILE A 62 9.25 -9.12 -4.71
C ILE A 62 8.93 -10.18 -3.63
N GLY A 63 8.16 -11.21 -3.97
CA GLY A 63 7.88 -12.34 -3.08
C GLY A 63 6.84 -12.08 -1.99
N ILE A 64 6.01 -11.04 -2.11
CA ILE A 64 4.98 -10.69 -1.12
C ILE A 64 3.59 -11.05 -1.63
N ASP A 65 2.88 -11.94 -0.93
CA ASP A 65 1.45 -12.19 -1.11
C ASP A 65 0.61 -11.47 -0.05
N CYS A 66 0.37 -10.18 -0.27
CA CYS A 66 -0.32 -9.32 0.71
C CYS A 66 -1.76 -9.77 1.00
N GLN A 67 -2.06 -10.01 2.28
CA GLN A 67 -3.39 -10.40 2.78
C GLN A 67 -4.05 -9.30 3.62
N CYS A 68 -3.66 -8.04 3.43
CA CYS A 68 -4.27 -6.90 4.13
C CYS A 68 -5.76 -6.77 3.79
N ARG A 69 -6.50 -5.97 4.56
CA ARG A 69 -7.95 -5.83 4.42
C ARG A 69 -8.37 -5.38 3.03
N LEU A 70 -7.63 -4.46 2.42
CA LEU A 70 -7.91 -4.00 1.05
C LEU A 70 -7.70 -5.11 0.01
N CYS A 71 -6.63 -5.89 0.12
CA CYS A 71 -6.37 -7.01 -0.79
C CYS A 71 -7.42 -8.11 -0.66
N LYS A 72 -7.87 -8.42 0.56
CA LYS A 72 -8.96 -9.38 0.78
C LYS A 72 -10.27 -8.89 0.16
N LEU A 73 -10.61 -7.61 0.37
CA LEU A 73 -11.79 -7.01 -0.22
C LEU A 73 -11.75 -7.08 -1.75
N ASP A 74 -10.68 -6.58 -2.37
CA ASP A 74 -10.53 -6.58 -3.83
C ASP A 74 -10.62 -7.99 -4.45
N LYS A 75 -10.07 -9.02 -3.77
CA LYS A 75 -10.18 -10.43 -4.21
C LYS A 75 -11.61 -10.97 -4.14
N SER A 76 -12.43 -10.47 -3.21
CA SER A 76 -13.81 -10.92 -2.99
C SER A 76 -14.86 -10.13 -3.77
N GLU A 77 -14.48 -9.00 -4.36
CA GLU A 77 -15.39 -8.09 -5.03
C GLU A 77 -15.89 -8.63 -6.39
N ALA A 78 -17.13 -8.28 -6.71
CA ALA A 78 -17.70 -8.66 -8.00
C ALA A 78 -17.05 -7.87 -9.15
N PRO A 79 -16.85 -8.47 -10.34
CA PRO A 79 -16.27 -7.77 -11.49
C PRO A 79 -16.99 -6.48 -11.87
N LYS A 80 -18.32 -6.43 -11.67
CA LYS A 80 -19.14 -5.23 -11.88
C LYS A 80 -18.75 -4.08 -10.94
N THR A 81 -18.51 -4.37 -9.66
CA THR A 81 -18.09 -3.37 -8.67
C THR A 81 -16.71 -2.82 -9.03
N VAL A 82 -15.77 -3.71 -9.36
CA VAL A 82 -14.40 -3.34 -9.78
C VAL A 82 -14.44 -2.44 -11.01
N HIS A 83 -15.20 -2.82 -12.04
CA HIS A 83 -15.35 -2.04 -13.26
C HIS A 83 -15.93 -0.64 -12.99
N ARG A 84 -16.99 -0.56 -12.19
CA ARG A 84 -17.60 0.72 -11.79
C ARG A 84 -16.63 1.60 -11.02
N ARG A 85 -15.84 1.03 -10.10
CA ARG A 85 -14.82 1.78 -9.35
C ARG A 85 -13.77 2.37 -10.30
N THR A 86 -13.28 1.59 -11.26
CA THR A 86 -12.31 2.07 -12.26
C THR A 86 -12.88 3.22 -13.08
N GLN A 87 -14.12 3.12 -13.57
CA GLN A 87 -14.77 4.21 -14.31
C GLN A 87 -14.89 5.51 -13.50
N LEU A 88 -15.18 5.41 -12.20
CA LEU A 88 -15.27 6.57 -11.31
C LEU A 88 -13.89 7.22 -11.10
N LEU A 89 -12.84 6.41 -10.88
CA LEU A 89 -11.48 6.90 -10.73
C LEU A 89 -10.98 7.58 -12.01
N ASP A 90 -11.23 7.00 -13.18
CA ASP A 90 -10.88 7.60 -14.48
C ASP A 90 -11.61 8.93 -14.69
N THR A 91 -12.86 9.03 -14.25
CA THR A 91 -13.64 10.27 -14.32
C THR A 91 -13.04 11.34 -13.43
N VAL A 92 -12.69 11.00 -12.18
CA VAL A 92 -12.04 11.93 -11.26
C VAL A 92 -10.68 12.39 -11.80
N GLU A 93 -9.87 11.49 -12.35
CA GLU A 93 -8.56 11.86 -12.92
C GLU A 93 -8.71 12.87 -14.07
N LYS A 94 -9.73 12.72 -14.91
CA LYS A 94 -10.05 13.67 -16.00
C LYS A 94 -10.58 15.02 -15.51
N LEU A 95 -11.17 15.09 -14.33
CA LEU A 95 -11.70 16.34 -13.75
C LEU A 95 -10.64 17.13 -12.98
N ILE A 96 -9.63 16.44 -12.45
CA ILE A 96 -8.54 17.05 -11.68
C ILE A 96 -7.38 17.51 -12.60
N LYS A 97 -7.26 16.92 -13.79
CA LYS A 97 -6.36 17.41 -14.86
C LYS A 97 -6.98 18.59 -15.60
#